data_AF-A0A2V7KJR4-F1
#
_entry.id   AF-A0A2V7KJR4-F1
#
_cell.length_a   1.000
_cell.length_b   1.000
_cell.length_c   1.000
_cell.angle_alpha   90.00
_cell.angle_beta   90.00
_cell.angle_gamma   90.00
#
_symmetry.space_group_name_H-M   'P 1'
#
loop_
_entity.id
_entity.type
_entity.pdbx_description
1 polymer ?
#
loop_
_entity_poly.entity_id
_entity_poly.type
_entity_poly.pdbx_seq_one_letter_code
_entity_poly.pdbx_strand_id
1 'polypeptide(L)'
;MTGTQGQSLIAYLQTPQGSQYPGLVLQVIDTTSGAVLGSVASLNPTPTLEDQSTGSIVLPYSGAYTIRVEGASDRNGAGAYRFKIVLQ
;
A
#
# COMPACT_ATOMS: atom_id res chain seq x y z
N MET A 1 10.54 -1.55 -5.07
CA MET A 1 11.27 -2.36 -4.06
C MET A 1 11.68 -3.69 -4.67
N THR A 2 12.59 -4.44 -4.05
CA THR A 2 12.99 -5.78 -4.51
C THR A 2 12.74 -6.79 -3.41
N GLY A 3 12.31 -8.00 -3.76
CA GLY A 3 12.08 -9.10 -2.82
C GLY A 3 12.45 -10.45 -3.43
N THR A 4 12.48 -11.48 -2.59
CA THR A 4 12.85 -12.85 -2.97
C THR A 4 11.61 -13.72 -3.10
N GLN A 5 11.64 -14.72 -3.99
CA GLN A 5 10.58 -15.72 -4.09
C GLN A 5 10.29 -16.37 -2.73
N GLY A 6 9.00 -16.49 -2.40
CA GLY A 6 8.54 -17.10 -1.14
C GLY A 6 8.68 -16.21 0.09
N GLN A 7 9.33 -15.05 -0.02
CA GLN A 7 9.40 -14.05 1.03
C GLN A 7 8.02 -13.45 1.29
N SER A 8 7.71 -13.08 2.54
CA SER A 8 6.47 -12.38 2.87
C SER A 8 6.67 -10.87 2.83
N LEU A 9 5.66 -10.16 2.34
CA LEU A 9 5.56 -8.72 2.32
C LEU A 9 4.27 -8.28 3.02
N ILE A 10 4.38 -7.30 3.90
CA ILE A 10 3.22 -6.56 4.44
C ILE A 10 3.42 -5.07 4.14
N ALA A 11 2.42 -4.46 3.52
CA ALA A 11 2.38 -3.02 3.31
C ALA A 11 1.31 -2.37 4.19
N TYR A 12 1.67 -1.25 4.81
CA TYR A 12 0.80 -0.46 5.67
C TYR A 12 0.61 0.93 5.08
N LEU A 13 -0.56 1.52 5.24
CA LEU A 13 -0.88 2.86 4.76
C LEU A 13 -1.68 3.62 5.81
N GLN A 14 -1.32 4.86 6.06
CA GLN A 14 -2.13 5.74 6.89
C GLN A 14 -2.20 7.14 6.32
N THR A 15 -3.40 7.69 6.36
CA THR A 15 -3.65 9.12 6.22
C THR A 15 -3.97 9.73 7.60
N PRO A 16 -2.96 10.30 8.29
CA PRO A 16 -3.11 10.78 9.69
C PRO A 16 -4.00 12.01 9.82
N GLN A 17 -4.15 12.77 8.75
CA GLN A 17 -4.98 13.96 8.71
C GLN A 17 -5.80 13.96 7.43
N GLY A 18 -7.06 14.32 7.58
CA GLY A 18 -7.97 14.45 6.47
C GLY A 18 -9.40 14.52 6.99
N SER A 19 -10.07 15.61 6.70
CA SER A 19 -11.52 15.66 6.63
C SER A 19 -11.87 15.93 5.17
N GLN A 20 -12.97 15.38 4.68
CA GLN A 20 -13.56 15.68 3.36
C GLN A 20 -12.99 14.97 2.11
N TYR A 21 -11.94 14.14 2.21
CA TYR A 21 -11.39 13.40 1.04
C TYR A 21 -11.54 11.88 1.18
N PRO A 22 -11.79 11.15 0.06
CA PRO A 22 -12.11 9.71 0.05
C PRO A 22 -10.96 8.77 0.46
N GLY A 23 -9.78 9.30 0.83
CA GLY A 23 -8.65 8.51 1.30
C GLY A 23 -7.67 8.14 0.20
N LEU A 24 -6.67 7.33 0.57
CA LEU A 24 -5.66 6.81 -0.35
C LEU A 24 -5.73 5.28 -0.41
N VAL A 25 -5.28 4.71 -1.52
CA VAL A 25 -5.07 3.27 -1.69
C VAL A 25 -3.59 3.03 -1.94
N LEU A 26 -3.04 2.01 -1.28
CA LEU A 26 -1.74 1.45 -1.58
C LEU A 26 -1.93 0.10 -2.27
N GLN A 27 -1.21 -0.11 -3.35
CA GLN A 27 -1.17 -1.38 -4.09
C GLN A 27 0.26 -1.90 -4.17
N VAL A 28 0.40 -3.21 -3.98
CA VAL A 28 1.62 -3.97 -4.25
C VAL A 28 1.45 -4.60 -5.62
N ILE A 29 2.25 -4.15 -6.57
CA ILE A 29 2.12 -4.52 -7.98
C ILE A 29 3.34 -5.33 -8.38
N ASP A 30 3.09 -6.48 -8.95
CA ASP A 30 4.09 -7.21 -9.70
C ASP A 30 4.50 -6.41 -10.94
N THR A 31 5.77 -6.01 -11.00
CA THR A 31 6.30 -5.17 -12.09
C THR A 31 6.35 -5.92 -13.43
N THR A 32 6.49 -7.25 -13.43
CA THR A 32 6.62 -8.02 -14.67
C THR A 32 5.26 -8.25 -15.32
N SER A 33 4.27 -8.66 -14.52
CA SER A 33 2.93 -8.99 -15.03
C SER A 33 1.96 -7.81 -14.98
N GLY A 34 2.25 -6.78 -14.17
CA GLY A 34 1.32 -5.69 -13.85
C GLY A 34 0.22 -6.10 -12.86
N ALA A 35 0.22 -7.34 -12.35
CA ALA A 35 -0.79 -7.83 -11.44
C ALA A 35 -0.73 -7.13 -10.08
N VAL A 36 -1.89 -6.76 -9.52
CA VAL A 36 -2.01 -6.31 -8.13
C VAL A 36 -2.01 -7.54 -7.24
N LEU A 37 -0.96 -7.71 -6.43
CA LEU A 37 -0.82 -8.82 -5.49
C LEU A 37 -1.58 -8.59 -4.19
N GLY A 38 -1.80 -7.32 -3.83
CA GLY A 38 -2.60 -6.93 -2.69
C GLY A 38 -2.76 -5.42 -2.60
N SER A 39 -3.77 -4.99 -1.85
CA SER A 39 -4.09 -3.58 -1.68
C SER A 39 -4.63 -3.29 -0.30
N VAL A 40 -4.41 -2.06 0.16
CA VAL A 40 -5.01 -1.52 1.38
C VAL A 40 -5.47 -0.10 1.14
N ALA A 41 -6.65 0.25 1.67
CA ALA A 41 -7.16 1.61 1.66
C ALA A 41 -7.03 2.22 3.06
N SER A 42 -6.67 3.50 3.14
CA SER A 42 -6.80 4.28 4.38
C SER A 42 -7.81 5.39 4.12
N LEU A 43 -8.96 5.27 4.79
CA LEU A 43 -10.04 6.25 4.73
C LEU A 43 -9.83 7.28 5.85
N ASN A 44 -9.86 8.55 5.47
CA ASN A 44 -9.48 9.66 6.35
C ASN A 44 -10.44 9.87 7.54
N PRO A 45 -9.94 10.22 8.74
CA PRO A 45 -8.58 10.00 9.24
C PRO A 45 -8.43 8.58 9.83
N THR A 46 -7.26 7.97 9.66
CA THR A 46 -6.92 6.71 10.34
C THR A 46 -5.90 6.99 11.46
N PRO A 47 -6.14 6.63 12.74
CA PRO A 47 -5.26 7.03 13.85
C PRO A 47 -3.98 6.20 13.99
N THR A 48 -4.00 4.92 13.63
CA THR A 48 -2.86 3.99 13.75
C THR A 48 -2.43 3.48 12.37
N LEU A 49 -1.13 3.29 12.12
CA LEU A 49 -0.64 2.79 10.83
C LEU A 49 -0.92 1.30 10.66
N GLU A 50 -0.72 0.57 11.75
CA GLU A 50 -0.80 -0.88 11.80
C GLU A 50 -2.22 -1.41 11.60
N ASP A 51 -3.25 -0.56 11.78
CA ASP A 51 -4.67 -0.89 11.57
C ASP A 51 -5.02 -1.08 10.09
N GLN A 52 -4.22 -0.54 9.18
CA GLN A 52 -4.46 -0.58 7.74
C GLN A 52 -3.28 -1.26 7.06
N SER A 53 -3.43 -2.56 6.78
CA SER A 53 -2.43 -3.35 6.08
C SER A 53 -3.00 -4.19 4.94
N THR A 54 -2.13 -4.61 4.02
CA THR A 54 -2.45 -5.60 2.99
C THR A 54 -2.62 -7.02 3.52
N GLY A 55 -2.30 -7.26 4.80
CA GLY A 55 -1.94 -8.59 5.28
C GLY A 55 -0.64 -9.11 4.64
N SER A 56 -0.33 -10.37 4.91
CA SER A 56 0.85 -11.08 4.39
C SER A 56 0.67 -11.47 2.93
N ILE A 57 1.53 -10.95 2.05
CA ILE A 57 1.61 -11.29 0.63
C ILE A 57 2.85 -12.14 0.41
N VAL A 58 2.69 -13.35 -0.13
CA VAL A 58 3.82 -14.19 -0.53
C VAL A 58 4.29 -13.76 -1.92
N LEU A 59 5.56 -13.40 -2.05
CA LEU A 59 6.13 -12.95 -3.33
C LEU A 59 6.30 -14.15 -4.29
N PRO A 60 5.67 -14.12 -5.48
CA PRO A 60 5.64 -15.27 -6.38
C PRO A 60 7.01 -15.60 -6.99
N TYR A 61 7.92 -14.63 -7.07
CA TYR A 61 9.28 -14.80 -7.60
C TYR A 61 10.23 -13.72 -7.09
N SER A 62 11.53 -13.95 -7.25
CA SER A 62 12.55 -12.96 -6.92
C SER A 62 12.55 -11.84 -7.97
N GLY A 63 12.53 -10.59 -7.55
CA GLY A 63 12.53 -9.47 -8.48
C GLY A 63 12.00 -8.16 -7.90
N ALA A 64 11.66 -7.25 -8.81
CA ALA A 64 11.17 -5.93 -8.47
C ALA A 64 9.64 -5.87 -8.39
N TYR A 65 9.15 -5.17 -7.37
CA TYR A 65 7.74 -4.89 -7.13
C TYR A 65 7.53 -3.40 -7.00
N THR A 66 6.41 -2.91 -7.54
CA THR A 66 6.01 -1.52 -7.46
C THR A 66 5.07 -1.33 -6.28
N ILE A 67 5.38 -0.34 -5.44
CA ILE A 67 4.46 0.15 -4.41
C ILE A 67 3.83 1.41 -4.97
N ARG A 68 2.54 1.34 -5.31
CA ARG A 68 1.78 2.49 -5.81
C ARG A 68 0.91 3.02 -4.68
N VAL A 69 0.99 4.32 -4.42
CA VAL A 69 0.05 5.04 -3.55
C VAL A 69 -0.68 6.06 -4.41
N GLU A 70 -2.01 6.02 -4.39
CA GLU A 70 -2.86 6.91 -5.19
C GLU A 70 -4.16 7.24 -4.46
N GLY A 71 -4.89 8.26 -4.93
CA GLY A 71 -6.19 8.61 -4.39
C GLY A 71 -7.22 7.51 -4.64
N ALA A 72 -8.04 7.20 -3.63
CA ALA A 72 -9.05 6.14 -3.74
C ALA A 72 -10.13 6.47 -4.78
N SER A 73 -10.66 7.69 -4.72
CA SER A 73 -11.64 8.21 -5.69
C SER A 73 -11.35 9.65 -6.11
N ASP A 74 -10.55 10.35 -5.32
CA ASP A 74 -10.16 11.73 -5.58
C ASP A 74 -8.83 11.75 -6.34
N ARG A 75 -8.71 12.67 -7.28
CA ARG A 75 -7.53 12.87 -8.12
C ARG A 75 -6.86 14.24 -7.93
N ASN A 76 -7.50 15.12 -7.17
CA ASN A 76 -7.09 16.52 -7.02
C ASN A 76 -6.80 16.91 -5.57
N GLY A 77 -7.25 16.12 -4.58
CA GLY A 77 -6.93 16.34 -3.18
C GLY A 77 -5.45 16.13 -2.87
N ALA A 78 -4.97 16.90 -1.89
CA ALA A 78 -3.62 16.80 -1.37
C ALA A 78 -3.69 16.66 0.15
N GLY A 79 -2.82 15.80 0.69
CA GLY A 79 -2.76 15.53 2.12
C GLY A 79 -1.52 14.73 2.49
N ALA A 80 -1.14 14.79 3.76
CA ALA A 80 -0.04 13.99 4.27
C ALA A 80 -0.46 12.52 4.36
N TYR A 81 0.47 11.62 4.02
CA TYR A 81 0.33 10.19 4.23
C TYR A 81 1.64 9.60 4.72
N ARG A 82 1.55 8.46 5.39
CA ARG A 82 2.69 7.61 5.72
C ARG A 82 2.41 6.18 5.25
N PHE A 83 3.45 5.49 4.83
CA PHE A 83 3.38 4.07 4.53
C PHE A 83 4.62 3.37 5.06
N LYS A 84 4.50 2.06 5.28
CA LYS A 84 5.60 1.21 5.72
C LYS A 84 5.53 -0.10 4.96
N ILE A 85 6.69 -0.59 4.52
CA ILE A 85 6.84 -1.90 3.91
C ILE A 85 7.69 -2.75 4.83
N VAL A 86 7.21 -3.96 5.13
CA VAL A 86 7.93 -4.96 5.92
C VAL A 86 8.13 -6.19 5.05
N LEU A 87 9.37 -6.62 4.91
CA LEU A 87 9.76 -7.86 4.26
C LEU A 87 10.21 -8.86 5.33
N GLN A 88 9.71 -10.09 5.27
CA GLN A 88 9.97 -11.16 6.23
C GLN A 88 10.51 -12.39 5.51
#